data_AF-K0IBS8-F1
#
_entry.id   AF-K0IBS8-F1
#
_cell.length_a   1.000
_cell.length_b   1.000
_cell.length_c   1.000
_cell.angle_alpha   90.00
_cell.angle_beta   90.00
_cell.angle_gamma   90.00
#
_symmetry.space_group_name_H-M   'P 1'
#
loop_
_entity.id
_entity.type
_entity.pdbx_description
1 polymer ?
#
loop_
_entity_poly.entity_id
_entity_poly.type
_entity_poly.pdbx_seq_one_letter_code
_entity_poly.pdbx_strand_id
1 'polypeptide(L)' 'MMNCPSCGAIMVWLNGSVLHDPPVKEYKCRRCQLFVVKYPDGNYEAKPIEQNQQQQQ' A
#
# COMPACT_ATOMS: atom_id res chain seq x y z
N MET A 1 10.07 -0.09 -6.10
CA MET A 1 10.26 -0.82 -4.83
C MET A 1 10.06 0.20 -3.72
N MET A 2 9.23 -0.07 -2.70
CA MET A 2 8.90 0.88 -1.61
C MET A 2 9.27 0.26 -0.27
N ASN A 3 9.84 1.06 0.64
CA ASN A 3 10.13 0.64 2.00
C ASN A 3 9.03 1.14 2.96
N CYS A 4 8.72 0.33 3.97
CA CYS A 4 7.74 0.68 4.98
C CYS A 4 8.24 1.85 5.81
N PRO A 5 7.48 2.97 5.93
CA PRO A 5 7.92 4.13 6.71
C PRO A 5 7.99 3.85 8.22
N SER A 6 7.33 2.79 8.71
CA SER A 6 7.32 2.43 10.13
C SER A 6 8.48 1.51 10.55
N CYS A 7 8.83 0.52 9.73
CA CYS A 7 9.85 -0.49 10.11
C CYS A 7 11.00 -0.66 9.11
N GLY A 8 11.02 0.11 8.02
CA GLY A 8 12.03 0.01 6.95
C GLY A 8 11.96 -1.24 6.07
N ALA A 9 11.11 -2.22 6.40
CA ALA A 9 10.99 -3.46 5.64
C ALA A 9 10.46 -3.22 4.21
N ILE A 10 10.88 -4.05 3.27
CA ILE A 10 10.42 -4.00 1.87
C ILE A 10 8.91 -4.28 1.82
N MET A 11 8.17 -3.44 1.12
CA MET A 11 6.74 -3.59 0.92
C MET A 11 6.42 -4.30 -0.40
N VAL A 12 5.32 -5.04 -0.41
CA VAL A 12 4.83 -5.74 -1.60
C VAL A 12 3.86 -4.84 -2.35
N TRP A 13 4.09 -4.62 -3.64
CA TRP A 13 3.15 -3.91 -4.52
C TRP A 13 1.97 -4.83 -4.86
N LEU A 14 0.74 -4.36 -4.64
CA LEU A 14 -0.47 -5.17 -4.73
C LEU A 14 -1.28 -4.97 -6.02
N ASN A 15 -1.26 -3.76 -6.58
CA ASN A 15 -2.07 -3.42 -7.75
C ASN A 15 -1.24 -3.26 -9.05
N GLY A 16 0.05 -3.59 -9.02
CA GLY A 16 0.88 -3.58 -10.22
C GLY A 16 0.58 -4.78 -11.11
N SER A 17 0.34 -4.53 -12.41
CA SER A 17 0.32 -5.57 -13.44
C SER A 17 1.50 -5.38 -14.38
N VAL A 18 2.04 -6.48 -14.94
CA VAL A 18 3.22 -6.43 -15.82
C VAL A 18 2.96 -5.58 -17.08
N LEU A 19 1.71 -5.51 -17.56
CA LEU A 19 1.35 -4.79 -18.79
C LEU A 19 0.96 -3.32 -18.58
N HIS A 20 0.57 -2.90 -17.37
CA HIS A 20 0.06 -1.56 -17.11
C HIS A 20 0.61 -1.06 -15.78
N ASP A 21 1.37 0.04 -15.81
CA ASP A 21 1.82 0.74 -14.61
C ASP A 21 0.70 1.71 -14.18
N PRO A 22 -0.14 1.35 -13.19
CA PRO A 22 -1.21 2.22 -12.75
C PRO A 22 -0.64 3.51 -12.13
N PRO A 23 -1.34 4.66 -12.30
CA PRO A 23 -0.89 5.93 -11.75
C PRO A 23 -0.83 5.93 -10.21
N VAL A 24 -1.68 5.14 -9.57
CA VAL A 24 -1.70 4.93 -8.12
C VAL A 24 -1.12 3.56 -7.81
N LYS A 25 -0.17 3.49 -6.86
CA LYS A 25 0.52 2.26 -6.48
C LYS A 25 0.24 1.90 -5.03
N GLU A 26 -0.33 0.72 -4.80
CA GLU A 26 -0.72 0.26 -3.47
C GLU A 26 0.26 -0.77 -2.93
N TYR A 27 0.90 -0.46 -1.81
CA TYR A 27 1.90 -1.31 -1.17
C TYR A 27 1.40 -1.83 0.16
N LYS A 28 1.76 -3.07 0.50
CA LYS A 28 1.50 -3.67 1.82
C LYS A 28 2.78 -4.03 2.53
N CYS A 29 2.91 -3.59 3.78
CA CYS A 29 3.94 -4.09 4.68
C CYS A 29 3.39 -5.30 5.45
N ARG A 30 4.04 -6.46 5.31
CA ARG A 30 3.64 -7.67 6.05
C ARG A 30 4.01 -7.62 7.53
N ARG A 31 5.03 -6.83 7.89
CA ARG A 31 5.55 -6.74 9.27
C ARG A 31 4.72 -5.80 10.15
N CYS A 32 4.44 -4.60 9.66
CA CYS A 32 3.63 -3.61 10.39
C CYS A 32 2.13 -3.74 10.12
N GLN A 33 1.72 -4.60 9.20
CA GLN A 33 0.33 -4.71 8.74
C GLN A 33 -0.28 -3.34 8.41
N LEU A 34 0.38 -2.62 7.50
CA LEU A 34 -0.09 -1.33 6.98
C LEU A 34 -0.13 -1.32 5.45
N PHE A 35 -1.05 -0.55 4.90
CA PHE A 35 -1.12 -0.18 3.49
C PHE A 35 -0.46 1.18 3.27
N VAL A 36 0.23 1.33 2.14
CA VAL A 36 0.74 2.62 1.65
C VAL A 36 0.25 2.81 0.23
N VAL A 37 -0.51 3.87 0.00
CA VAL A 37 -0.94 4.30 -1.33
C VAL A 37 0.02 5.38 -1.79
N LYS A 38 0.67 5.20 -2.94
CA LYS A 38 1.56 6.17 -3.56
C LYS A 38 0.88 6.76 -4.79
N TYR A 39 0.75 8.08 -4.81
CA TYR A 39 0.11 8.86 -5.85
C TYR A 39 1.15 9.34 -6.89
N PRO A 40 0.72 9.70 -8.11
CA PRO A 40 1.62 10.11 -9.19
C PRO A 40 2.27 11.49 -8.96
N ASP A 41 1.70 12.31 -8.07
CA ASP A 41 2.26 13.58 -7.60
C ASP A 41 3.43 13.40 -6.62
N GLY A 42 3.75 12.15 -6.26
CA GLY A 42 4.82 11.80 -5.33
C GLY A 42 4.38 11.73 -3.87
N ASN A 43 3.14 12.13 -3.56
CA ASN A 43 2.57 11.99 -2.22
C ASN A 43 2.26 10.53 -1.90
N TYR A 44 2.21 10.21 -0.61
CA TYR A 44 1.76 8.91 -0.15
C TYR A 44 0.90 9.00 1.11
N GLU A 45 -0.04 8.07 1.23
CA GLU A 45 -0.86 7.88 2.43
C GLU A 45 -0.56 6.52 3.03
N ALA A 46 -0.25 6.47 4.34
CA ALA A 46 -0.08 5.24 5.09
C ALA A 46 -1.30 5.02 5.98
N LYS A 47 -1.98 3.87 5.82
CA LYS A 47 -3.16 3.50 6.60
C LYS A 47 -2.93 2.14 7.27
N PRO A 48 -3.20 1.98 8.58
CA PRO A 48 -3.18 0.67 9.21
C PRO A 48 -4.17 -0.26 8.51
N ILE A 49 -3.86 -1.55 8.44
CA ILE A 49 -4.83 -2.55 7.95
C ILE A 49 -5.84 -2.75 9.08
N GLU A 50 -6.86 -1.88 9.16
CA GLU A 50 -7.97 -2.10 10.07
C GLU A 50 -8.69 -3.39 9.69
N GLN A 51 -8.59 -4.41 10.54
CA GLN A 51 -9.19 -5.72 10.32
C GLN A 51 -10.70 -5.79 10.62
N ASN A 52 -11.45 -4.67 10.62
CA ASN A 52 -12.89 -4.74 10.92
C ASN A 52 -13.80 -3.80 10.09
N GLN A 53 -14.78 -4.44 9.45
CA GLN A 53 -16.16 -3.99 9.23
C GLN A 53 -16.47 -2.95 8.13
N GLN A 54 -16.58 -3.43 6.89
CA GLN A 54 -17.74 -3.12 6.04
C GLN A 54 -18.41 -4.47 5.70
N GLN A 55 -19.23 -5.04 6.59
CA GLN A 55 -20.68 -4.92 6.50
C GLN A 55 -21.18 -3.67 5.76
N GLN A 56 -21.66 -3.89 4.54
CA GLN A 56 -22.77 -3.18 3.90
C GLN A 56 -23.20 -4.07 2.74
N GLN A 57 -24.45 -4.44 2.53
CA GLN A 57 -25.66 -4.57 3.35
C GLN A 57 -26.57 -5.46 2.50
#